data_AF-A0A8D8HTA1-F1
#
_entry.id   AF-A0A8D8HTA1-F1
#
_cell.length_a   1.000
_cell.length_b   1.000
_cell.length_c   1.000
_cell.angle_alpha   90.00
_cell.angle_beta   90.00
_cell.angle_gamma   90.00
#
_symmetry.space_group_name_H-M   'P 1'
#
loop_
_entity.id
_entity.type
_entity.pdbx_description
1 polymer ?
#
loop_
_entity_poly.entity_id
_entity_poly.type
_entity_poly.pdbx_seq_one_letter_code
_entity_poly.pdbx_strand_id
1 'polypeptide(L)'
;QQLVKKMNIFNLLTKVINIFNLFITYGDTFLATTSCYDDLYYELNREEKIFSEIQAMALRYTLMETNEFKEDAFKVTSSLINILSIVKHFQIKIKEWLIAESLSTPTEEQIMKQIQSNYDLTLKLQDSLDTFERYSEQPHHLFFSSLVKDAILDTRRIVHNDLIKLCSRNRLKCMTQ
;
A
#
# COMPACT_ATOMS: atom_id res chain seq x y z
N GLN A 1 1.78 18.16 1.65
CA GLN A 1 3.02 17.61 2.27
C GLN A 1 2.92 17.30 3.77
N GLN A 2 1.85 17.64 4.52
CA GLN A 2 1.86 17.45 5.99
C GLN A 2 1.59 16.01 6.49
N LEU A 3 0.88 15.13 5.75
CA LEU A 3 0.52 13.80 6.27
C LEU A 3 1.72 12.90 6.59
N VAL A 4 2.77 12.92 5.77
CA VAL A 4 3.94 12.03 5.97
C VAL A 4 4.71 12.38 7.26
N LYS A 5 4.66 13.65 7.70
CA LYS A 5 5.20 14.09 9.00
C LYS A 5 4.28 13.77 10.20
N LYS A 6 3.17 13.06 9.99
CA LYS A 6 2.24 12.61 11.04
C LYS A 6 2.07 11.08 11.08
N MET A 7 2.57 10.34 10.09
CA MET A 7 2.32 8.90 9.96
C MET A 7 3.42 8.18 9.20
N ASN A 8 3.98 7.14 9.80
CA ASN A 8 4.87 6.19 9.17
C ASN A 8 4.10 5.31 8.18
N ILE A 9 4.03 5.74 6.92
CA ILE A 9 3.36 5.02 5.83
C ILE A 9 4.04 3.69 5.49
N PHE A 10 5.34 3.56 5.75
CA PHE A 10 6.14 2.37 5.39
C PHE A 10 5.72 1.12 6.19
N ASN A 11 5.24 1.30 7.43
CA ASN A 11 4.68 0.20 8.22
C ASN A 11 3.38 -0.35 7.62
N LEU A 12 2.52 0.51 7.05
CA LEU A 12 1.32 0.05 6.34
C LEU A 12 1.69 -0.63 5.02
N LEU A 13 2.61 -0.03 4.25
CA LEU A 13 3.09 -0.60 3.00
C LEU A 13 3.72 -1.99 3.22
N THR A 14 4.56 -2.17 4.24
CA THR A 14 5.15 -3.47 4.58
C THR A 14 4.07 -4.50 4.91
N LYS A 15 3.04 -4.14 5.70
CA LYS A 15 1.92 -5.05 6.00
C LYS A 15 1.12 -5.42 4.74
N VAL A 16 0.94 -4.51 3.77
CA VAL A 16 0.28 -4.80 2.48
C VAL A 16 1.16 -5.67 1.57
N ILE A 17 2.45 -5.36 1.43
CA ILE A 17 3.38 -6.11 0.56
C ILE A 17 3.58 -7.53 1.07
N ASN A 18 3.62 -7.74 2.40
CA ASN A 18 3.69 -9.08 2.98
C ASN A 18 2.44 -9.93 2.69
N ILE A 19 1.25 -9.35 2.41
CA ILE A 19 0.07 -10.13 1.97
C ILE A 19 0.31 -10.70 0.57
N PHE A 20 0.85 -9.90 -0.36
CA PHE A 20 1.23 -10.41 -1.68
C PHE A 20 2.31 -11.49 -1.57
N ASN A 21 3.34 -11.28 -0.76
CA ASN A 21 4.40 -12.28 -0.57
C ASN A 21 3.91 -13.56 0.14
N LEU A 22 2.88 -13.48 0.99
CA LEU A 22 2.20 -14.65 1.56
C LEU A 22 1.57 -15.50 0.45
N PHE A 23 0.83 -14.88 -0.48
CA PHE A 23 0.25 -15.59 -1.64
C PHE A 23 1.31 -16.09 -2.63
N ILE A 24 2.41 -15.35 -2.83
CA ILE A 24 3.54 -15.80 -3.68
C ILE A 24 4.26 -17.01 -3.07
N THR A 25 4.40 -17.08 -1.74
CA THR A 25 5.23 -18.10 -1.05
C THR A 25 4.42 -19.31 -0.59
N TYR A 26 3.15 -19.12 -0.25
CA TYR A 26 2.27 -20.14 0.35
C TYR A 26 0.90 -20.23 -0.36
N GLY A 27 0.79 -19.72 -1.59
CA GLY A 27 -0.47 -19.72 -2.35
C GLY A 27 -1.11 -21.09 -2.46
N ASP A 28 -0.33 -22.17 -2.59
CA ASP A 28 -0.80 -23.56 -2.62
C ASP A 28 -1.58 -24.00 -1.36
N THR A 29 -1.49 -23.23 -0.27
CA THR A 29 -2.23 -23.46 1.00
C THR A 29 -3.52 -22.63 1.10
N PHE A 30 -3.69 -21.59 0.27
CA PHE A 30 -4.76 -20.59 0.41
C PHE A 30 -5.58 -20.33 -0.87
N LEU A 31 -5.03 -20.60 -2.05
CA LEU A 31 -5.65 -20.41 -3.35
C LEU A 31 -6.43 -21.67 -3.75
N ALA A 32 -7.63 -21.50 -4.30
CA ALA A 32 -8.53 -22.61 -4.60
C ALA A 32 -8.12 -23.44 -5.83
N THR A 33 -7.38 -22.84 -6.77
CA THR A 33 -6.88 -23.45 -8.00
C THR A 33 -5.51 -22.87 -8.35
N THR A 34 -4.72 -23.62 -9.13
CA THR A 34 -3.42 -23.13 -9.64
C THR A 34 -3.56 -21.89 -10.53
N SER A 35 -4.67 -21.76 -11.26
CA SER A 35 -4.96 -20.59 -12.11
C SER A 35 -4.97 -19.26 -11.33
N CYS A 36 -5.25 -19.27 -10.02
CA CYS A 36 -5.18 -18.06 -9.21
C CYS A 36 -3.75 -17.48 -9.10
N TYR A 37 -2.70 -18.28 -9.36
CA TYR A 37 -1.35 -17.74 -9.55
C TYR A 37 -1.18 -17.05 -10.90
N ASP A 38 -1.92 -17.45 -11.94
CA ASP A 38 -1.90 -16.81 -13.25
C ASP A 38 -2.56 -15.43 -13.14
N ASP A 39 -3.75 -15.39 -12.54
CA ASP A 39 -4.48 -14.15 -12.19
C ASP A 39 -3.63 -13.20 -11.33
N LEU A 40 -2.98 -13.72 -10.29
CA LEU A 40 -2.10 -12.94 -9.41
C LEU A 40 -0.90 -12.35 -10.17
N TYR A 41 -0.21 -13.15 -10.97
CA TYR A 41 0.97 -12.69 -11.70
C TYR A 41 0.59 -11.77 -12.86
N TYR A 42 -0.61 -11.90 -13.42
CA TYR A 42 -1.20 -10.95 -14.35
C TYR A 42 -1.42 -9.59 -13.68
N GLU A 43 -2.14 -9.53 -12.56
CA GLU A 43 -2.42 -8.26 -11.87
C GLU A 43 -1.16 -7.58 -11.32
N LEU A 44 -0.18 -8.35 -10.82
CA LEU A 44 1.12 -7.79 -10.42
C LEU A 44 1.85 -7.12 -11.59
N ASN A 45 1.77 -7.68 -12.80
CA ASN A 45 2.34 -7.08 -14.02
C ASN A 45 1.50 -5.91 -14.53
N ARG A 46 0.17 -6.00 -14.45
CA ARG A 46 -0.78 -4.97 -14.88
C ARG A 46 -0.60 -3.68 -14.09
N GLU A 47 -0.30 -3.79 -12.79
CA GLU A 47 -0.03 -2.66 -11.88
C GLU A 47 1.49 -2.43 -11.61
N GLU A 48 2.37 -2.89 -12.51
CA GLU A 48 3.84 -2.66 -12.57
C GLU A 48 4.27 -1.30 -11.98
N LYS A 49 3.60 -0.24 -12.45
CA LYS A 49 3.92 1.14 -12.14
C LYS A 49 3.78 1.45 -10.64
N ILE A 50 2.78 0.90 -9.96
CA ILE A 50 2.54 1.13 -8.54
C ILE A 50 3.73 0.60 -7.72
N PHE A 51 4.22 -0.60 -8.03
CA PHE A 51 5.35 -1.20 -7.32
C PHE A 51 6.66 -0.44 -7.54
N SER A 52 6.92 0.04 -8.78
CA SER A 52 8.10 0.85 -9.06
C SER A 52 8.05 2.24 -8.41
N GLU A 53 6.88 2.90 -8.35
CA GLU A 53 6.71 4.17 -7.64
C GLU A 53 6.86 4.02 -6.12
N ILE A 54 6.34 2.93 -5.52
CA ILE A 54 6.57 2.62 -4.10
C ILE A 54 8.06 2.35 -3.84
N GLN A 55 8.74 1.59 -4.71
CA GLN A 55 10.18 1.34 -4.56
C GLN A 55 10.99 2.65 -4.65
N ALA A 56 10.70 3.50 -5.64
CA ALA A 56 11.37 4.79 -5.80
C ALA A 56 11.10 5.74 -4.62
N MET A 57 9.89 5.72 -4.05
CA MET A 57 9.59 6.44 -2.81
C MET A 57 10.40 5.90 -1.63
N ALA A 58 10.42 4.59 -1.41
CA ALA A 58 11.13 3.98 -0.28
C ALA A 58 12.65 4.20 -0.37
N LEU A 59 13.26 4.02 -1.55
CA LEU A 59 14.68 4.30 -1.80
C LEU A 59 15.05 5.76 -1.51
N ARG A 60 14.19 6.72 -1.85
CA ARG A 60 14.43 8.15 -1.51
C ARG A 60 14.47 8.40 -0.01
N TYR A 61 13.75 7.62 0.80
CA TYR A 61 13.74 7.73 2.25
C TYR A 61 14.90 6.95 2.92
N THR A 62 15.41 5.87 2.31
CA THR A 62 16.62 5.20 2.81
C THR A 62 17.90 6.01 2.53
N LEU A 63 17.95 6.72 1.41
CA LEU A 63 19.09 7.56 1.00
C LEU A 63 19.19 8.90 1.76
N MET A 64 18.14 9.32 2.49
CA MET A 64 18.23 10.51 3.35
C MET A 64 19.12 10.25 4.57
N GLU A 65 19.96 11.22 4.91
CA GLU A 65 20.84 11.18 6.08
C GLU A 65 20.06 11.31 7.39
N THR A 66 19.10 12.24 7.44
CA THR A 66 18.28 12.55 8.62
C THR A 66 16.80 12.24 8.35
N ASN A 67 16.43 10.96 8.50
CA ASN A 67 15.06 10.48 8.35
C ASN A 67 14.69 9.49 9.47
N GLU A 68 13.63 9.80 10.22
CA GLU A 68 13.09 8.97 11.30
C GLU A 68 12.53 7.61 10.82
N PHE A 69 12.08 7.52 9.56
CA PHE A 69 11.49 6.30 8.99
C PHE A 69 12.45 5.52 8.09
N LYS A 70 13.77 5.70 8.27
CA LYS A 70 14.80 5.10 7.40
C LYS A 70 14.77 3.58 7.37
N GLU A 71 14.68 2.96 8.55
CA GLU A 71 14.62 1.49 8.69
C GLU A 71 13.32 0.91 8.11
N ASP A 72 12.19 1.57 8.30
CA ASP A 72 10.90 1.07 7.78
C ASP A 72 10.79 1.24 6.26
N ALA A 73 11.37 2.31 5.71
CA ALA A 73 11.57 2.42 4.26
C ALA A 73 12.47 1.30 3.71
N PHE A 74 13.52 0.90 4.46
CA PHE A 74 14.39 -0.22 4.08
C PHE A 74 13.64 -1.57 4.11
N LYS A 75 12.78 -1.80 5.12
CA LYS A 75 11.86 -2.96 5.17
C LYS A 75 10.95 -3.01 3.94
N VAL A 76 10.36 -1.88 3.54
CA VAL A 76 9.57 -1.79 2.29
C VAL A 76 10.41 -2.20 1.08
N THR A 77 11.60 -1.63 0.89
CA THR A 77 12.47 -2.01 -0.26
C THR A 77 12.85 -3.49 -0.27
N SER A 78 13.04 -4.09 0.92
CA SER A 78 13.37 -5.52 1.06
C SER A 78 12.16 -6.43 0.81
N SER A 79 10.96 -6.02 1.23
CA SER A 79 9.71 -6.76 0.99
C SER A 79 9.30 -6.78 -0.49
N LEU A 80 9.62 -5.74 -1.27
CA LEU A 80 9.27 -5.66 -2.69
C LEU A 80 10.09 -6.56 -3.61
N ILE A 81 11.18 -7.18 -3.14
CA ILE A 81 12.16 -7.89 -4.00
C ILE A 81 11.50 -8.95 -4.89
N ASN A 82 10.59 -9.77 -4.35
CA ASN A 82 9.94 -10.84 -5.11
C ASN A 82 8.97 -10.28 -6.15
N ILE A 83 8.09 -9.35 -5.76
CA ILE A 83 7.13 -8.71 -6.68
C ILE A 83 7.87 -8.04 -7.84
N LEU A 84 8.92 -7.27 -7.56
CA LEU A 84 9.71 -6.59 -8.60
C LEU A 84 10.45 -7.58 -9.51
N SER A 85 10.85 -8.75 -8.98
CA SER A 85 11.47 -9.82 -9.78
C SER A 85 10.46 -10.50 -10.70
N ILE A 86 9.25 -10.81 -10.20
CA ILE A 86 8.12 -11.35 -10.97
C ILE A 86 7.75 -10.41 -12.11
N VAL A 87 7.50 -9.13 -11.78
CA VAL A 87 7.14 -8.10 -12.77
C VAL A 87 8.26 -7.93 -13.80
N LYS A 88 9.52 -7.83 -13.38
CA LYS A 88 10.65 -7.68 -14.32
C LYS A 88 10.80 -8.88 -15.25
N HIS A 89 10.62 -10.10 -14.75
CA HIS A 89 10.69 -11.33 -15.56
C HIS A 89 9.66 -11.33 -16.68
N PHE A 90 8.37 -11.24 -16.33
CA PHE A 90 7.29 -11.27 -17.32
C PHE A 90 7.32 -10.04 -18.24
N GLN A 91 7.66 -8.85 -17.74
CA GLN A 91 7.86 -7.66 -18.58
C GLN A 91 8.97 -7.82 -19.63
N ILE A 92 10.00 -8.62 -19.37
CA ILE A 92 11.02 -8.97 -20.37
C ILE A 92 10.42 -9.96 -21.39
N LYS A 93 9.86 -11.08 -20.93
CA LYS A 93 9.28 -12.12 -21.80
C LYS A 93 8.18 -11.58 -22.73
N ILE A 94 7.29 -10.73 -22.22
CA ILE A 94 6.21 -10.10 -22.99
C ILE A 94 6.81 -9.17 -24.06
N LYS A 95 7.88 -8.42 -23.77
CA LYS A 95 8.52 -7.52 -24.75
C LYS A 95 9.29 -8.31 -25.82
N GLU A 96 9.99 -9.38 -25.43
CA GLU A 96 10.64 -10.31 -26.37
C GLU A 96 9.61 -10.95 -27.32
N TRP A 97 8.48 -11.43 -26.79
CA TRP A 97 7.40 -12.00 -27.58
C TRP A 97 6.71 -10.97 -28.50
N LEU A 98 6.40 -9.77 -28.00
CA LEU A 98 5.83 -8.68 -28.82
C LEU A 98 6.74 -8.32 -30.01
N ILE A 99 8.06 -8.29 -29.81
CA ILE A 99 9.04 -8.06 -30.88
C ILE A 99 9.03 -9.22 -31.89
N ALA A 100 8.97 -10.47 -31.42
CA ALA A 100 8.94 -11.65 -32.29
C ALA A 100 7.69 -11.71 -33.19
N GLU A 101 6.50 -11.45 -32.62
CA GLU A 101 5.23 -11.42 -33.37
C GLU A 101 5.01 -10.09 -34.14
N SER A 102 5.93 -9.12 -34.03
CA SER A 102 5.78 -7.76 -34.57
C SER A 102 4.51 -7.02 -34.08
N LEU A 103 4.09 -7.28 -32.84
CA LEU A 103 2.91 -6.69 -32.20
C LEU A 103 3.29 -5.48 -31.34
N SER A 104 2.45 -4.44 -31.37
CA SER A 104 2.65 -3.20 -30.60
C SER A 104 1.79 -3.10 -29.34
N THR A 105 0.76 -3.93 -29.19
CA THR A 105 -0.16 -3.93 -28.04
C THR A 105 -0.73 -5.34 -27.84
N PRO A 106 -0.47 -6.00 -26.71
CA PRO A 106 -1.03 -7.31 -26.40
C PRO A 106 -2.47 -7.22 -25.89
N THR A 107 -3.24 -8.29 -26.08
CA THR A 107 -4.50 -8.53 -25.35
C THR A 107 -4.25 -9.22 -24.01
N GLU A 108 -5.23 -9.17 -23.11
CA GLU A 108 -5.23 -9.88 -21.83
C GLU A 108 -4.96 -11.38 -21.97
N GLU A 109 -5.66 -12.06 -22.88
CA GLU A 109 -5.47 -13.50 -23.16
C GLU A 109 -4.04 -13.81 -23.67
N GLN A 110 -3.43 -12.90 -24.43
CA GLN A 110 -2.05 -13.05 -24.89
C GLN A 110 -1.05 -12.88 -23.74
N ILE A 111 -1.24 -11.90 -22.85
CA ILE A 111 -0.42 -11.75 -21.63
C ILE A 111 -0.54 -13.00 -20.75
N MET A 112 -1.77 -13.49 -20.53
CA MET A 112 -2.00 -14.67 -19.67
C MET A 112 -1.26 -15.91 -20.21
N LYS A 113 -1.29 -16.14 -21.53
CA LYS A 113 -0.52 -17.21 -22.19
C LYS A 113 1.00 -17.03 -22.04
N GLN A 114 1.51 -15.80 -22.05
CA GLN A 114 2.93 -15.55 -21.78
C GLN A 114 3.31 -15.82 -20.31
N ILE A 115 2.41 -15.55 -19.36
CA ILE A 115 2.60 -15.89 -17.95
C ILE A 115 2.65 -17.41 -17.78
N GLN A 116 1.61 -18.10 -18.25
CA GLN A 116 1.50 -19.57 -18.23
C GLN A 116 2.67 -20.30 -18.90
N SER A 117 3.26 -19.71 -19.96
CA SER A 117 4.40 -20.30 -20.67
C SER A 117 5.78 -19.99 -20.05
N ASN A 118 5.89 -19.05 -19.10
CA ASN A 118 7.16 -18.56 -18.57
C ASN A 118 7.20 -18.53 -17.02
N TYR A 119 6.72 -19.58 -16.38
CA TYR A 119 6.79 -19.76 -14.91
C TYR A 119 8.21 -20.03 -14.37
N ASP A 120 9.27 -19.79 -15.15
CA ASP A 120 10.69 -20.02 -14.84
C ASP A 120 11.28 -18.98 -13.85
N LEU A 121 10.57 -18.74 -12.74
CA LEU A 121 10.91 -17.78 -11.69
C LEU A 121 11.81 -18.37 -10.61
N THR A 122 12.89 -17.66 -10.26
CA THR A 122 13.69 -17.90 -9.05
C THR A 122 13.47 -16.76 -8.07
N LEU A 123 12.70 -17.01 -7.00
CA LEU A 123 12.32 -16.00 -6.01
C LEU A 123 13.12 -16.15 -4.71
N LYS A 124 13.23 -15.06 -3.95
CA LYS A 124 13.85 -15.09 -2.62
C LYS A 124 12.84 -15.65 -1.62
N LEU A 125 13.24 -16.61 -0.79
CA LEU A 125 12.46 -16.95 0.40
C LEU A 125 12.33 -15.70 1.29
N GLN A 126 11.10 -15.35 1.69
CA GLN A 126 10.88 -14.27 2.66
C GLN A 126 10.62 -14.85 4.04
N ASP A 127 11.51 -14.51 4.97
CA ASP A 127 11.44 -14.94 6.36
C ASP A 127 10.27 -14.28 7.11
N SER A 128 9.76 -14.97 8.15
CA SER A 128 8.80 -14.42 9.13
C SER A 128 7.42 -13.99 8.58
N LEU A 129 6.98 -14.50 7.42
CA LEU A 129 5.63 -14.24 6.88
C LEU A 129 4.49 -14.81 7.75
N ASP A 130 4.79 -15.83 8.54
CA ASP A 130 3.94 -16.44 9.58
C ASP A 130 3.84 -15.59 10.86
N THR A 131 4.80 -14.69 11.08
CA THR A 131 5.01 -13.99 12.34
C THR A 131 4.18 -12.71 12.38
N PHE A 132 2.93 -12.84 12.81
CA PHE A 132 2.03 -11.69 13.01
C PHE A 132 2.09 -11.11 14.42
N GLU A 133 1.96 -9.80 14.50
CA GLU A 133 1.73 -9.04 15.74
C GLU A 133 0.39 -9.48 16.34
N ARG A 134 0.41 -10.15 17.51
CA ARG A 134 -0.82 -10.61 18.18
C ARG A 134 -1.73 -9.42 18.51
N TYR A 135 -3.04 -9.62 18.35
CA TYR A 135 -4.02 -8.60 18.68
C TYR A 135 -3.87 -8.10 20.13
N SER A 136 -3.80 -6.78 20.29
CA SER A 136 -3.71 -6.09 21.57
C SER A 136 -4.90 -5.12 21.69
N GLU A 137 -5.62 -5.19 22.81
CA GLU A 137 -6.72 -4.28 23.12
C GLU A 137 -6.25 -2.83 23.35
N GLN A 138 -4.96 -2.63 23.68
CA GLN A 138 -4.30 -1.33 23.59
C GLN A 138 -3.68 -1.18 22.19
N PRO A 139 -4.22 -0.32 21.29
CA PRO A 139 -3.72 -0.23 19.93
C PRO A 139 -2.52 0.73 19.85
N HIS A 140 -1.41 0.28 19.28
CA HIS A 140 -0.33 1.18 18.84
C HIS A 140 -0.80 2.19 17.78
N HIS A 141 -1.93 1.94 17.12
CA HIS A 141 -2.57 2.85 16.16
C HIS A 141 -3.30 4.03 16.86
N LEU A 142 -2.51 4.88 17.53
CA LEU A 142 -2.93 6.19 18.01
C LEU A 142 -3.61 7.04 16.93
N PHE A 143 -3.32 6.79 15.64
CA PHE A 143 -3.93 7.48 14.50
C PHE A 143 -5.46 7.59 14.59
N PHE A 144 -6.19 6.48 14.70
CA PHE A 144 -7.66 6.52 14.74
C PHE A 144 -8.19 7.15 16.02
N SER A 145 -7.52 6.92 17.16
CA SER A 145 -7.86 7.59 18.42
C SER A 145 -7.72 9.11 18.32
N SER A 146 -6.62 9.58 17.73
CA SER A 146 -6.34 11.01 17.53
C SER A 146 -7.25 11.63 16.47
N LEU A 147 -7.51 10.94 15.35
CA LEU A 147 -8.42 11.42 14.31
C LEU A 147 -9.85 11.62 14.85
N VAL A 148 -10.35 10.66 15.64
CA VAL A 148 -11.67 10.76 16.30
C VAL A 148 -11.66 11.85 17.37
N LYS A 149 -10.59 11.97 18.17
CA LYS A 149 -10.43 13.07 19.14
C LYS A 149 -10.44 14.44 18.45
N ASP A 150 -9.66 14.62 17.38
CA ASP A 150 -9.58 15.87 16.62
C ASP A 150 -10.95 16.24 16.04
N ALA A 151 -11.65 15.29 15.41
CA ALA A 151 -13.00 15.51 14.87
C ALA A 151 -14.02 15.89 15.97
N ILE A 152 -13.97 15.25 17.14
CA ILE A 152 -14.82 15.59 18.30
C ILE A 152 -14.47 16.98 18.85
N LEU A 153 -13.18 17.30 18.97
CA LEU A 153 -12.70 18.59 19.48
C LEU A 153 -13.12 19.75 18.58
N ASP A 154 -13.06 19.57 17.26
CA ASP A 154 -13.42 20.61 16.30
C ASP A 154 -14.95 20.77 16.18
N THR A 155 -15.69 19.67 16.15
CA THR A 155 -17.17 19.69 16.26
C THR A 155 -17.63 20.42 17.52
N ARG A 156 -16.98 20.14 18.67
CA ARG A 156 -17.26 20.81 19.95
C ARG A 156 -16.95 22.30 19.90
N ARG A 157 -15.89 22.73 19.20
CA ARG A 157 -15.59 24.17 18.98
C ARG A 157 -16.66 24.85 18.13
N ILE A 158 -17.09 24.23 17.03
CA ILE A 158 -18.13 24.77 16.14
C ILE A 158 -19.42 25.01 16.94
N VAL A 159 -19.93 23.98 17.62
CA VAL A 159 -21.15 24.07 18.45
C VAL A 159 -21.03 25.11 19.55
N HIS A 160 -19.89 25.18 20.25
CA HIS A 160 -19.66 26.17 21.30
C HIS A 160 -19.67 27.62 20.75
N ASN A 161 -18.99 27.85 19.62
CA ASN A 161 -18.93 29.16 18.98
C ASN A 161 -20.31 29.61 18.47
N ASP A 162 -21.12 28.70 17.91
CA ASP A 162 -22.45 29.04 17.42
C ASP A 162 -23.47 29.27 18.54
N LEU A 163 -23.38 28.53 19.66
CA LEU A 163 -24.11 28.85 20.89
C LEU A 163 -23.75 30.25 21.42
N ILE A 164 -22.47 30.65 21.40
CA ILE A 164 -22.04 32.01 21.79
C ILE A 164 -22.63 33.07 20.83
N LYS A 165 -22.64 32.83 19.52
CA LYS A 165 -23.28 33.73 18.53
C LYS A 165 -24.80 33.86 18.76
N LEU A 166 -25.47 32.78 19.14
CA LEU A 166 -26.90 32.80 19.47
C LEU A 166 -27.19 33.58 20.76
N CYS A 167 -26.43 33.32 21.83
CA CYS A 167 -26.56 34.02 23.12
C CYS A 167 -26.18 35.51 23.08
N SER A 168 -25.34 35.93 22.11
CA SER A 168 -25.05 37.35 21.87
C SER A 168 -26.14 38.02 21.00
N ARG A 169 -26.60 37.36 19.92
CA ARG A 169 -27.74 37.84 19.12
C ARG A 169 -29.03 37.98 19.93
N ASN A 170 -29.32 37.06 20.85
CA ASN A 170 -30.52 37.15 21.68
C ASN A 170 -30.42 38.24 22.75
N ARG A 171 -29.22 38.51 23.30
CA ARG A 171 -29.03 39.66 24.21
C ARG A 171 -29.27 41.00 23.52
N LEU A 172 -28.83 41.16 22.27
CA LEU A 172 -29.10 42.38 21.47
C LEU A 172 -30.61 42.58 21.25
N LYS A 173 -31.40 41.52 21.07
CA LYS A 173 -32.86 41.60 20.95
C LYS A 173 -33.54 42.01 22.26
N CYS A 174 -33.08 41.52 23.41
CA CYS A 174 -33.63 41.90 24.72
C CYS A 174 -33.22 43.30 25.19
N MET A 175 -32.34 44.01 24.48
CA MET A 175 -31.97 45.41 24.74
C MET A 175 -32.53 46.38 23.70
N THR A 176 -33.45 45.92 22.86
CA THR A 176 -34.13 46.72 21.81
C THR A 176 -35.66 46.59 21.87
N GLN A 177 -36.17 46.27 23.06
CA GLN A 177 -37.57 46.34 23.49
C GLN A 177 -37.65 47.16 24.80
#